data_AF-A0A0J1KMR0-F1
#
_entry.id   AF-A0A0J1KMR0-F1
#
_cell.length_a   1.000
_cell.length_b   1.000
_cell.length_c   1.000
_cell.angle_alpha   90.00
_cell.angle_beta   90.00
_cell.angle_gamma   90.00
#
_symmetry.space_group_name_H-M   'P 1'
#
loop_
_entity.id
_entity.type
_entity.pdbx_description
1 polymer ?
#
loop_
_entity_poly.entity_id
_entity_poly.type
_entity_poly.pdbx_seq_one_letter_code
_entity_poly.pdbx_strand_id
1 'polypeptide(L)' 'MLKDMFKRKELTCVICQKKIEYEEELVAFVKLSKERSILVGPFDVCLAKTTQEIYCKSCYDKKSMTQNN' A
#
# COMPACT_ATOMS: atom_id res chain seq x y z
N MET A 1 -10.82 -24.65 -11.59
CA MET A 1 -11.62 -23.41 -11.42
C MET A 1 -10.92 -22.49 -10.42
N LEU A 2 -9.85 -21.81 -10.85
CA LEU A 2 -8.97 -20.96 -10.01
C LEU A 2 -8.99 -19.48 -10.45
N LYS A 3 -10.03 -19.06 -11.18
CA LYS A 3 -10.10 -17.71 -11.76
C LYS A 3 -10.57 -16.62 -10.77
N ASP A 4 -11.07 -17.00 -9.59
CA ASP A 4 -11.70 -16.06 -8.63
C ASP A 4 -10.86 -15.69 -7.40
N MET A 5 -9.61 -16.17 -7.30
CA MET A 5 -8.75 -15.86 -6.13
C MET A 5 -8.02 -14.51 -6.22
N PHE A 6 -8.03 -13.85 -7.38
CA PHE A 6 -7.47 -12.51 -7.54
C PHE A 6 -8.57 -11.44 -7.48
N LYS A 7 -9.34 -11.40 -6.38
CA LYS A 7 -10.01 -10.15 -6.00
C LYS A 7 -8.91 -9.15 -5.67
N ARG A 8 -8.47 -8.38 -6.68
CA ARG A 8 -7.50 -7.29 -6.52
C ARG A 8 -8.06 -6.35 -5.47
N LYS A 9 -7.44 -6.34 -4.28
CA LYS A 9 -7.81 -5.38 -3.24
C LYS A 9 -7.40 -4.00 -3.77
N GLU A 10 -8.37 -3.14 -3.95
CA GLU A 10 -8.14 -1.77 -4.43
C GLU A 10 -7.30 -1.01 -3.41
N LEU A 11 -6.15 -0.48 -3.83
CA LEU A 11 -5.32 0.37 -2.99
C LEU A 11 -5.94 1.76 -2.97
N THR A 12 -6.26 2.28 -1.79
CA THR A 12 -6.95 3.58 -1.64
C THR A 12 -6.15 4.47 -0.70
N CYS A 13 -5.95 5.72 -1.10
CA CYS A 13 -5.27 6.73 -0.28
C CYS A 13 -6.09 7.02 0.99
N VAL A 14 -5.48 6.91 2.16
CA VAL A 14 -6.16 7.14 3.44
C VAL A 14 -6.64 8.59 3.62
N ILE A 15 -5.98 9.55 2.95
CA ILE A 15 -6.29 10.98 3.08
C ILE A 15 -7.40 11.41 2.11
N CYS A 16 -7.20 11.22 0.81
CA CYS A 16 -8.13 11.72 -0.21
C CYS A 16 -9.12 10.66 -0.72
N GLN A 17 -9.05 9.42 -0.23
CA GLN A 17 -9.88 8.29 -0.66
C GLN A 17 -9.81 7.98 -2.17
N LYS A 18 -8.83 8.56 -2.88
CA LYS A 18 -8.54 8.26 -4.28
C LYS A 18 -8.04 6.82 -4.38
N LYS A 19 -8.59 6.06 -5.32
CA LYS A 19 -8.03 4.77 -5.73
C LYS A 19 -6.70 5.00 -6.43
N ILE A 20 -5.69 4.22 -6.06
CA ILE A 20 -4.40 4.25 -6.72
C ILE A 20 -4.51 3.42 -8.00
N GLU A 21 -4.20 4.04 -9.13
CA GLU A 21 -4.27 3.41 -10.45
C GLU A 21 -2.95 2.72 -10.81
N TYR A 22 -2.97 1.90 -11.86
CA TYR A 22 -1.75 1.28 -12.38
C TYR A 22 -0.75 2.35 -12.82
N GLU A 23 0.54 2.09 -12.58
CA GLU A 23 1.65 3.00 -12.86
C GLU A 23 1.69 4.27 -11.98
N GLU A 24 0.77 4.46 -11.03
CA GLU A 24 0.86 5.55 -10.06
C GLU A 24 1.86 5.25 -8.94
N GLU A 25 2.65 6.27 -8.59
CA GLU A 25 3.51 6.22 -7.42
C GLU A 25 2.69 6.37 -6.12
N LEU A 26 2.98 5.51 -5.15
CA LEU A 26 2.35 5.51 -3.83
C LEU A 26 3.38 5.32 -2.73
N VAL A 27 3.01 5.74 -1.52
CA VAL A 27 3.77 5.44 -0.29
C VAL A 27 2.92 4.54 0.60
N ALA A 28 3.52 3.45 1.08
CA ALA A 28 2.85 2.43 1.88
C ALA A 28 3.65 2.14 3.14
N PHE A 29 3.01 2.22 4.31
CA PHE A 29 3.61 1.80 5.58
C PHE A 29 3.22 0.34 5.86
N VAL A 30 4.23 -0.53 5.82
CA VAL A 30 4.06 -1.97 5.97
C VAL A 30 4.75 -2.44 7.24
N LYS A 31 4.04 -3.22 8.06
CA LYS A 31 4.64 -3.88 9.22
C LYS A 31 5.16 -5.27 8.81
N LEU A 32 6.47 -5.44 8.79
CA LEU A 32 7.08 -6.72 8.49
C LEU A 32 6.75 -7.76 9.58
N SER A 33 6.59 -9.02 9.19
CA SER A 33 6.41 -10.13 10.14
C SER A 33 7.70 -10.37 10.93
N LYS A 34 7.57 -10.91 12.15
CA LYS A 34 8.72 -11.25 13.00
C LYS A 34 9.49 -12.50 12.51
N GLU A 35 8.88 -13.29 11.63
CA GLU A 35 9.47 -14.52 11.09
C GLU A 35 10.32 -14.21 9.86
N ARG A 36 11.53 -14.79 9.80
CA ARG A 36 12.56 -14.53 8.77
C ARG A 36 12.14 -14.88 7.33
N SER A 37 11.04 -15.61 7.13
CA SER A 37 10.59 -16.06 5.82
C SER A 37 9.55 -15.11 5.23
N ILE A 38 9.98 -13.93 4.80
CA ILE A 38 9.19 -13.15 3.84
C ILE A 38 9.36 -13.85 2.50
N LEU A 39 8.40 -14.70 2.14
CA LEU A 39 8.34 -15.25 0.79
C LEU A 39 8.24 -14.07 -0.19
N VAL A 40 9.22 -13.96 -1.08
CA VAL A 40 9.49 -12.80 -1.94
C VAL A 40 8.55 -12.69 -3.14
N GLY A 41 7.71 -13.70 -3.41
CA GLY A 41 6.63 -13.62 -4.41
C GLY A 41 5.45 -12.71 -4.02
N PRO A 42 4.82 -12.89 -2.83
CA PRO A 42 3.64 -12.14 -2.37
C PRO A 42 3.92 -10.71 -1.88
N PHE A 43 4.92 -9.97 -2.38
CA PHE A 43 5.15 -8.59 -1.90
C PHE A 43 3.90 -7.71 -2.07
N ASP A 44 3.21 -7.80 -3.20
CA ASP A 44 1.92 -7.11 -3.44
C ASP A 44 0.81 -7.60 -2.51
N VAL A 45 0.78 -8.89 -2.21
CA VAL A 45 -0.20 -9.50 -1.30
C VAL A 45 0.09 -9.12 0.15
N CYS A 46 1.36 -9.04 0.53
CA CYS A 46 1.83 -8.59 1.83
C CYS A 46 1.52 -7.11 1.99
N LEU A 47 1.83 -6.26 1.00
CA LEU A 47 1.38 -4.88 0.95
C LEU A 47 -0.13 -4.83 1.17
N ALA A 48 -0.94 -5.40 0.29
CA ALA A 48 -2.40 -5.34 0.40
C ALA A 48 -2.98 -5.87 1.73
N LYS A 49 -2.35 -6.88 2.35
CA LYS A 49 -2.83 -7.50 3.60
C LYS A 49 -2.30 -6.83 4.87
N THR A 50 -1.11 -6.23 4.83
CA THR A 50 -0.40 -5.76 6.03
C THR A 50 -0.08 -4.28 6.02
N THR A 51 -0.32 -3.59 4.90
CA THR A 51 -0.14 -2.15 4.80
C THR A 51 -1.20 -1.45 5.64
N GLN A 52 -0.76 -0.75 6.67
CA GLN A 52 -1.63 -0.06 7.62
C GLN A 52 -2.14 1.26 7.04
N GLU A 53 -1.29 1.91 6.23
CA GLU A 53 -1.59 3.20 5.63
C GLU A 53 -1.02 3.26 4.21
N ILE A 54 -1.88 3.64 3.26
CA ILE A 54 -1.51 3.90 1.87
C ILE A 54 -1.76 5.38 1.59
N TYR A 55 -0.79 6.03 0.96
CA TYR A 55 -0.87 7.42 0.54
C TYR A 55 -0.58 7.52 -0.95
N CYS A 56 -1.36 8.32 -1.68
CA CYS A 56 -0.88 8.82 -2.96
C CYS A 56 0.26 9.80 -2.71
N LYS A 57 1.21 9.89 -3.67
CA LYS A 57 2.38 10.76 -3.55
C LYS A 57 2.03 12.19 -3.13
N SER A 58 1.04 12.79 -3.78
CA SER A 58 0.61 14.17 -3.48
C SER A 58 0.11 14.39 -2.05
N CYS A 59 -0.57 13.40 -1.45
CA CYS A 59 -1.00 13.48 -0.05
C CYS A 59 0.15 13.24 0.91
N TYR A 60 1.07 12.35 0.55
CA TYR A 60 2.26 12.10 1.37
C TYR A 60 3.18 13.33 1.42
N ASP A 61 3.45 13.96 0.26
CA ASP A 61 4.31 15.15 0.17
C ASP A 61 3.75 16.31 0.99
N LYS A 62 2.43 16.51 0.97
CA LYS A 62 1.78 17.51 1.83
C LYS A 62 1.93 17.18 3.32
N LYS A 63 1.77 15.91 3.70
CA LYS A 63 1.91 15.47 5.10
C LYS A 63 3.35 15.63 5.60
N SER A 64 4.34 15.27 4.78
CA SER A 64 5.76 15.34 5.15
C SER A 64 6.24 16.79 5.30
N MET A 65 5.72 17.72 4.51
CA MET A 65 6.00 19.15 4.66
C MET A 65 5.43 19.72 5.98
N THR A 66 4.27 19.26 6.43
CA THR A 66 3.64 19.76 7.67
C THR A 66 4.30 19.21 8.95
N GLN A 67 4.99 18.06 8.89
CA GLN A 67 5.67 17.48 10.06
C GLN A 67 7.08 18.04 10.32
N ASN A 68 7.61 18.84 9.39
CA ASN A 68 8.94 19.46 9.50
C ASN A 68 8.90 20.92 10.00
N ASN A 69 7.74 21.42 10.44
CA ASN A 69 7.54 22.75 11.02
C ASN A 69 7.10 22.67 12.48
#